data_AF-A0AAU5P8I3-F1
#
_entry.id   AF-A0AAU5P8I3-F1
#
_cell.length_a   1.000
_cell.length_b   1.000
_cell.length_c   1.000
_cell.angle_alpha   90.00
_cell.angle_beta   90.00
_cell.angle_gamma   90.00
#
_symmetry.space_group_name_H-M   'P 1'
#
loop_
_entity.id
_entity.type
_entity.pdbx_description
1 polymer ?
#
loop_
_entity_poly.entity_id
_entity_poly.type
_entity_poly.pdbx_seq_one_letter_code
_entity_poly.pdbx_strand_id
1 'polypeptide(L)'
;MSLFSFAFTSAAYFAAAGKWLGYFVELSPDVRLTVGAVKALLSGNTTAVQAMPARAVEITESLALANRTSDFLAEVQRSGQADPALVERAVASVGEAERDVARKIGTPPEWVNLVALQRWDRTLSQERDLRIQERRPEASKGQLATLRGHITRELLTELEHDLRATHRDDAQTAR
;
A
#
# COMPACT_ATOMS: atom_id res chain seq x y z
N MET A 1 22.49 -53.87 1.07
CA MET A 1 21.09 -53.85 1.56
C MET A 1 21.09 -53.35 2.99
N SER A 2 20.78 -52.07 3.20
CA SER A 2 20.52 -51.51 4.54
C SER A 2 19.21 -50.74 4.48
N LEU A 3 18.22 -51.28 5.18
CA LEU A 3 16.92 -50.68 5.43
C LEU A 3 17.10 -49.59 6.51
N PHE A 4 16.96 -48.32 6.14
CA PHE A 4 16.78 -47.24 7.10
C PHE A 4 15.28 -47.08 7.37
N SER A 5 14.85 -47.57 8.53
CA SER A 5 13.54 -47.30 9.10
C SER A 5 13.55 -45.88 9.68
N PHE A 6 12.93 -44.93 8.99
CA PHE A 6 12.63 -43.61 9.55
C PHE A 6 11.32 -43.72 10.33
N ALA A 7 11.43 -43.70 11.66
CA ALA A 7 10.28 -43.57 12.55
C ALA A 7 9.63 -42.20 12.30
N PHE A 8 8.42 -42.22 11.74
CA PHE A 8 7.55 -41.06 11.61
C PHE A 8 6.97 -40.74 12.99
N THR A 9 7.71 -40.01 13.82
CA THR A 9 7.21 -39.61 15.14
C THR A 9 6.28 -38.40 15.03
N SER A 10 5.00 -38.74 14.91
CA SER A 10 3.82 -38.11 15.53
C SER A 10 3.58 -36.60 15.35
N ALA A 11 2.54 -36.31 14.56
CA ALA A 11 1.91 -35.01 14.30
C ALA A 11 1.16 -34.38 15.50
N ALA A 12 1.49 -34.75 16.74
CA ALA A 12 0.73 -34.36 17.93
C ALA A 12 1.41 -33.34 18.85
N TYR A 13 2.53 -32.72 18.43
CA TYR A 13 3.25 -31.71 19.23
C TYR A 13 2.90 -30.25 18.86
N PHE A 14 1.90 -30.01 18.01
CA PHE A 14 1.61 -28.69 17.44
C PHE A 14 0.47 -27.91 18.09
N ALA A 15 -0.15 -28.44 19.15
CA ALA A 15 -1.29 -27.80 19.81
C ALA A 15 -1.01 -27.28 21.23
N ALA A 16 0.26 -27.16 21.62
CA ALA A 16 0.61 -26.48 22.86
C ALA A 16 1.01 -25.04 22.55
N ALA A 17 0.34 -24.09 23.20
CA ALA A 17 0.58 -22.64 23.24
C ALA A 17 2.07 -22.25 23.35
N GLY A 18 2.80 -22.44 22.25
CA GLY A 18 4.23 -22.26 22.17
C GLY A 18 4.52 -20.77 22.05
N LYS A 19 5.13 -20.21 23.08
CA LYS A 19 5.84 -18.94 22.99
C LYS A 19 6.64 -18.94 21.68
N TRP A 20 6.17 -18.18 20.71
CA TRP A 20 6.95 -17.79 19.54
C TRP A 20 8.11 -16.99 20.10
N LEU A 21 9.20 -17.68 20.45
CA LEU A 21 10.40 -17.08 20.98
C LEU A 21 10.79 -15.96 20.01
N GLY A 22 10.93 -14.73 20.54
CA GLY A 22 11.08 -13.48 19.77
C GLY A 22 12.39 -13.34 19.02
N TYR A 23 12.98 -14.45 18.56
CA TYR A 23 14.15 -14.46 17.71
C TYR A 23 13.71 -14.41 16.25
N PHE A 24 14.18 -13.37 15.57
CA PHE A 24 14.03 -13.17 14.15
C PHE A 24 15.25 -13.68 13.41
N VAL A 25 15.02 -14.21 12.22
CA VAL A 25 16.02 -14.56 11.21
C VAL A 25 15.86 -13.55 10.09
N GLU A 26 16.93 -12.83 9.80
CA GLU A 26 16.98 -11.94 8.66
C GLU A 26 17.17 -12.76 7.38
N LEU A 27 16.23 -12.65 6.45
CA LEU A 27 16.32 -13.28 5.13
C LEU A 27 16.95 -12.33 4.10
N SER A 28 16.67 -11.04 4.27
CA SER A 28 17.22 -9.92 3.49
C SER A 28 17.18 -8.67 4.38
N PRO A 29 17.88 -7.58 4.00
CA PRO A 29 17.90 -6.34 4.80
C PRO A 29 16.52 -5.81 5.16
N ASP A 30 15.51 -6.14 4.36
CA ASP A 30 14.14 -5.63 4.49
C ASP A 30 13.12 -6.66 5.01
N VAL A 31 13.54 -7.90 5.27
CA VAL A 31 12.65 -8.99 5.71
C VAL A 31 13.27 -9.77 6.84
N ARG A 32 12.52 -9.83 7.95
CA ARG A 32 12.83 -10.72 9.06
C ARG A 32 11.65 -11.63 9.36
N LEU A 33 11.94 -12.89 9.61
CA LEU A 33 10.95 -13.90 9.96
C LEU A 33 11.26 -14.47 11.34
N THR A 34 10.25 -14.78 12.13
CA THR A 34 10.49 -15.59 13.34
C THR A 34 11.06 -16.97 12.97
N VAL A 35 11.87 -17.55 13.85
CA VAL A 35 12.40 -18.92 13.65
C VAL A 35 11.27 -19.93 13.41
N GLY A 36 10.11 -19.74 14.04
CA GLY A 36 8.92 -20.56 13.80
C GLY A 36 8.42 -20.46 12.36
N ALA A 37 8.36 -19.25 11.79
CA ALA A 37 7.96 -19.00 10.40
C ALA A 37 8.92 -19.64 9.40
N VAL A 38 10.23 -19.51 9.64
CA VAL A 38 11.25 -20.17 8.81
C VAL A 38 11.07 -21.69 8.84
N LYS A 39 10.88 -22.30 10.01
CA LYS A 39 10.67 -23.75 10.13
C LYS A 39 9.40 -24.21 9.41
N ALA A 40 8.31 -23.47 9.51
CA ALA A 40 7.05 -23.80 8.84
C ALA A 40 7.20 -23.75 7.31
N LEU A 41 7.87 -22.71 6.78
CA LEU A 41 8.16 -22.58 5.35
C LEU A 41 9.05 -23.72 4.84
N LEU A 42 10.17 -23.98 5.50
CA LEU A 42 11.13 -25.02 5.08
C LEU A 42 10.56 -26.45 5.20
N SER A 43 9.59 -26.67 6.08
CA SER A 43 8.90 -27.96 6.20
C SER A 43 7.73 -28.13 5.23
N GLY A 44 7.42 -27.12 4.41
CA GLY A 44 6.27 -27.15 3.50
C GLY A 44 4.92 -27.11 4.21
N ASN A 45 4.87 -26.78 5.50
CA ASN A 45 3.65 -26.75 6.28
C ASN A 45 2.90 -25.43 6.06
N THR A 46 2.22 -25.33 4.91
CA THR A 46 1.47 -24.14 4.48
C THR A 46 0.36 -23.76 5.44
N THR A 47 -0.31 -24.73 6.08
CA THR A 47 -1.34 -24.47 7.09
C THR A 47 -0.76 -23.76 8.31
N ALA A 48 0.43 -24.16 8.78
CA ALA A 48 1.10 -23.48 9.88
C ALA A 48 1.53 -22.06 9.49
N VAL A 49 1.96 -21.84 8.25
CA VAL A 49 2.28 -20.50 7.72
C VAL A 49 1.02 -19.62 7.67
N GLN A 50 -0.11 -20.15 7.22
CA GLN A 50 -1.39 -19.40 7.17
C GLN A 50 -1.94 -19.07 8.56
N ALA A 51 -1.70 -19.93 9.55
CA ALA A 51 -2.14 -19.72 10.92
C ALA A 51 -1.23 -18.77 11.73
N MET A 52 -0.14 -18.25 11.15
CA MET A 52 0.79 -17.39 11.86
C MET A 52 0.27 -15.98 12.10
N PRO A 53 0.54 -15.40 13.28
CA PRO A 53 0.18 -14.02 13.54
C PRO A 53 1.07 -13.08 12.70
N ALA A 54 0.53 -11.96 12.23
CA ALA A 54 1.24 -11.00 11.37
C ALA A 54 2.62 -10.57 11.93
N ARG A 55 2.77 -10.49 13.25
CA ARG A 55 4.05 -10.21 13.95
C ARG A 55 5.16 -11.24 13.73
N ALA A 56 4.85 -12.38 13.10
CA ALA A 56 5.84 -13.39 12.75
C ALA A 56 6.73 -12.98 11.56
N VAL A 57 6.34 -11.91 10.87
CA VAL A 57 7.03 -11.28 9.75
C VAL A 57 7.23 -9.81 10.09
N GLU A 58 8.48 -9.35 10.06
CA GLU A 58 8.82 -7.94 10.09
C GLU A 58 9.28 -7.55 8.69
N ILE A 59 8.51 -6.67 8.04
CA ILE A 59 8.82 -6.09 6.73
C ILE A 59 9.18 -4.64 6.99
N THR A 60 10.32 -4.19 6.48
CA THR A 60 10.68 -2.76 6.58
C THR A 60 9.71 -1.91 5.76
N GLU A 61 9.57 -0.63 6.11
CA GLU A 61 8.74 0.30 5.35
C GLU A 61 9.19 0.41 3.88
N SER A 62 10.49 0.24 3.61
CA SER A 62 11.08 0.24 2.27
C SER A 62 10.51 -0.87 1.39
N LEU A 63 10.53 -2.12 1.86
CA LEU A 63 9.98 -3.23 1.09
C LEU A 63 8.44 -3.20 1.05
N ALA A 64 7.79 -2.73 2.12
CA ALA A 64 6.34 -2.51 2.08
C ALA A 64 5.94 -1.46 1.03
N LEU A 65 6.75 -0.41 0.83
CA LEU A 65 6.56 0.57 -0.22
C LEU A 65 6.84 -0.02 -1.61
N ALA A 66 7.90 -0.79 -1.77
CA ALA A 66 8.24 -1.46 -3.03
C ALA A 66 7.14 -2.44 -3.47
N ASN A 67 6.63 -3.26 -2.55
CA ASN A 67 5.53 -4.18 -2.83
C ASN A 67 4.25 -3.42 -3.25
N ARG A 68 3.86 -2.37 -2.50
CA ARG A 68 2.71 -1.53 -2.88
C ARG A 68 2.89 -0.87 -4.25
N THR A 69 4.10 -0.40 -4.55
CA THR A 69 4.42 0.21 -5.84
C THR A 69 4.31 -0.82 -6.97
N SER A 70 4.82 -2.03 -6.76
CA SER A 70 4.71 -3.12 -7.74
C SER A 70 3.25 -3.53 -7.98
N ASP A 71 2.48 -3.72 -6.91
CA ASP A 71 1.07 -4.09 -7.00
C ASP A 71 0.26 -3.01 -7.72
N PHE A 72 0.49 -1.75 -7.37
CA PHE A 72 -0.19 -0.61 -7.99
C PHE A 72 0.23 -0.43 -9.44
N LEU A 73 1.52 -0.59 -9.78
CA LEU A 73 1.99 -0.53 -11.17
C LEU A 73 1.30 -1.59 -12.03
N ALA A 74 1.17 -2.81 -11.53
CA ALA A 74 0.46 -3.89 -12.22
C ALA A 74 -1.03 -3.59 -12.38
N GLU A 75 -1.65 -2.83 -11.47
CA GLU A 75 -3.01 -2.32 -11.62
C GLU A 75 -3.12 -1.26 -12.71
N VAL A 76 -2.31 -0.21 -12.63
CA VAL A 76 -2.35 0.88 -13.61
C VAL A 76 -2.05 0.37 -15.03
N GLN A 77 -1.11 -0.57 -15.17
CA GLN A 77 -0.80 -1.21 -16.46
C GLN A 77 -1.97 -1.99 -17.05
N ARG A 78 -2.85 -2.55 -16.22
CA ARG A 78 -4.08 -3.22 -16.69
C ARG A 78 -5.11 -2.22 -17.20
N SER A 79 -5.18 -1.04 -16.60
CA SER A 79 -6.09 0.03 -17.01
C SER A 79 -5.54 0.88 -18.17
N GLY A 80 -4.26 0.75 -18.55
CA GLY A 80 -3.67 1.44 -19.70
C GLY A 80 -2.14 1.53 -19.66
N GLN A 81 -1.56 2.36 -20.53
CA GLN A 81 -0.12 2.62 -20.51
C GLN A 81 0.22 3.63 -19.41
N ALA A 82 1.13 3.27 -18.50
CA ALA A 82 1.58 4.15 -17.43
C ALA A 82 3.09 4.26 -17.35
N ASP A 83 3.54 5.47 -17.04
CA ASP A 83 4.92 5.78 -16.71
C ASP A 83 5.26 5.23 -15.31
N PRO A 84 6.16 4.24 -15.20
CA PRO A 84 6.54 3.65 -13.91
C PRO A 84 7.08 4.68 -12.91
N ALA A 85 7.80 5.71 -13.38
CA ALA A 85 8.36 6.74 -12.49
C ALA A 85 7.25 7.60 -11.86
N LEU A 86 6.17 7.84 -12.61
CA LEU A 86 5.01 8.57 -12.10
C LEU A 86 4.24 7.74 -11.08
N VAL A 87 4.11 6.43 -11.31
CA VAL A 87 3.48 5.49 -10.37
C VAL A 87 4.27 5.44 -9.06
N GLU A 88 5.60 5.30 -9.13
CA GLU A 88 6.46 5.31 -7.93
C GLU A 88 6.28 6.61 -7.13
N ARG A 89 6.32 7.77 -7.81
CA ARG A 89 6.04 9.07 -7.18
C ARG A 89 4.65 9.10 -6.55
N ALA A 90 3.64 8.57 -7.22
CA ALA A 90 2.27 8.54 -6.71
C ALA A 90 2.15 7.73 -5.42
N VAL A 91 2.77 6.54 -5.35
CA VAL A 91 2.74 5.70 -4.13
C VAL A 91 3.55 6.32 -3.00
N ALA A 92 4.75 6.83 -3.30
CA ALA A 92 5.66 7.38 -2.29
C ALA A 92 5.14 8.68 -1.65
N SER A 93 4.34 9.47 -2.37
CA SER A 93 3.89 10.80 -1.92
C SER A 93 2.45 10.85 -1.41
N VAL A 94 1.80 9.71 -1.18
CA VAL A 94 0.45 9.67 -0.60
C VAL A 94 0.43 10.28 0.81
N GLY A 95 -0.22 11.42 0.93
CA GLY A 95 -0.47 12.12 2.19
C GLY A 95 -1.87 11.89 2.77
N GLU A 96 -2.18 12.63 3.84
CA GLU A 96 -3.49 12.55 4.50
C GLU A 96 -4.60 13.14 3.63
N ALA A 97 -4.30 14.18 2.85
CA ALA A 97 -5.30 14.80 1.97
C ALA A 97 -5.79 13.80 0.91
N GLU A 98 -4.86 13.05 0.31
CA GLU A 98 -5.16 12.03 -0.70
C GLU A 98 -5.94 10.87 -0.07
N ARG A 99 -5.57 10.43 1.15
CA ARG A 99 -6.32 9.41 1.92
C ARG A 99 -7.75 9.84 2.27
N ASP A 100 -7.93 11.08 2.70
CA ASP A 100 -9.25 11.63 3.01
C ASP A 100 -10.17 11.67 1.80
N VAL A 101 -9.61 12.04 0.66
CA VAL A 101 -10.32 12.10 -0.62
C VAL A 101 -10.67 10.70 -1.11
N ALA A 102 -9.69 9.81 -1.12
CA ALA A 102 -9.85 8.41 -1.47
C ALA A 102 -11.02 7.76 -0.71
N ARG A 103 -11.07 7.97 0.61
CA ARG A 103 -12.17 7.47 1.46
C ARG A 103 -13.54 8.02 1.06
N LYS A 104 -13.63 9.28 0.64
CA LYS A 104 -14.91 9.90 0.24
C LYS A 104 -15.39 9.43 -1.12
N ILE A 105 -14.46 9.18 -2.04
CA ILE A 105 -14.76 8.80 -3.43
C ILE A 105 -14.88 7.28 -3.60
N GLY A 106 -14.24 6.50 -2.71
CA GLY A 106 -14.22 5.03 -2.79
C GLY A 106 -13.15 4.50 -3.75
N THR A 107 -12.00 5.18 -3.85
CA THR A 107 -10.88 4.81 -4.72
C THR A 107 -9.58 4.71 -3.92
N PRO A 108 -8.56 3.94 -4.34
CA PRO A 108 -7.26 3.93 -3.69
C PRO A 108 -6.60 5.33 -3.67
N PRO A 109 -5.91 5.73 -2.59
CA PRO A 109 -5.26 7.03 -2.50
C PRO A 109 -4.10 7.21 -3.50
N GLU A 110 -3.47 6.12 -3.93
CA GLU A 110 -2.45 6.11 -4.98
C GLU A 110 -3.04 6.59 -6.31
N TRP A 111 -4.29 6.23 -6.64
CA TRP A 111 -5.00 6.72 -7.84
C TRP A 111 -5.30 8.22 -7.77
N VAL A 112 -5.78 8.71 -6.61
CA VAL A 112 -6.01 10.15 -6.39
C VAL A 112 -4.71 10.92 -6.64
N ASN A 113 -3.60 10.41 -6.11
CA ASN A 113 -2.32 11.07 -6.22
C ASN A 113 -1.74 10.96 -7.65
N LEU A 114 -1.92 9.81 -8.32
CA LEU A 114 -1.52 9.63 -9.72
C LEU A 114 -2.22 10.62 -10.64
N VAL A 115 -3.54 10.77 -10.52
CA VAL A 115 -4.32 11.71 -11.34
C VAL A 115 -3.93 13.17 -11.03
N ALA A 116 -3.69 13.50 -9.76
CA ALA A 116 -3.18 14.82 -9.38
C ALA A 116 -1.82 15.12 -10.03
N LEU A 117 -0.88 14.17 -9.98
CA LEU A 117 0.42 14.29 -10.62
C LEU A 117 0.33 14.39 -12.14
N GLN A 118 -0.56 13.63 -12.79
CA GLN A 118 -0.79 13.74 -14.23
C GLN A 118 -1.33 15.13 -14.63
N ARG A 119 -2.20 15.71 -13.80
CA ARG A 119 -2.88 16.97 -14.09
C ARG A 119 -2.04 18.20 -13.78
N TRP A 120 -1.31 18.19 -12.67
CA TRP A 120 -0.63 19.37 -12.13
C TRP A 120 0.87 19.18 -11.92
N ASP A 121 1.41 17.98 -12.15
CA ASP A 121 2.77 17.56 -11.74
C ASP A 121 3.05 17.79 -10.25
N ARG A 122 1.98 17.84 -9.44
CA ARG A 122 1.99 18.05 -8.00
C ARG A 122 0.99 17.12 -7.33
N THR A 123 1.24 16.78 -6.07
CA THR A 123 0.25 16.08 -5.26
C THR A 123 -0.95 16.99 -4.98
N LEU A 124 -2.09 16.39 -4.62
CA LEU A 124 -3.29 17.15 -4.25
C LEU A 124 -2.99 18.14 -3.10
N SER A 125 -2.24 17.69 -2.10
CA SER A 125 -1.81 18.50 -0.97
C SER A 125 -0.91 19.67 -1.38
N GLN A 126 0.05 19.45 -2.29
CA GLN A 126 0.93 20.50 -2.81
C GLN A 126 0.15 21.54 -3.63
N GLU A 127 -0.73 21.10 -4.53
CA GLU A 127 -1.55 22.00 -5.34
C GLU A 127 -2.52 22.81 -4.47
N ARG A 128 -3.13 22.19 -3.45
CA ARG A 128 -3.95 22.90 -2.46
C ARG A 128 -3.16 24.00 -1.76
N ASP A 129 -1.97 23.66 -1.27
CA ASP A 129 -1.16 24.60 -0.50
C ASP A 129 -0.62 25.75 -1.39
N LEU A 130 -0.31 25.46 -2.67
CA LEU A 130 0.01 26.48 -3.67
C LEU A 130 -1.16 27.46 -3.89
N ARG A 131 -2.37 26.94 -4.14
CA ARG A 131 -3.55 27.80 -4.35
C ARG A 131 -3.93 28.61 -3.11
N ILE A 132 -3.67 28.09 -1.91
CA ILE A 132 -3.81 28.87 -0.67
C ILE A 132 -2.84 30.04 -0.69
N GLN A 133 -1.56 29.77 -0.98
CA GLN A 133 -0.52 30.79 -1.00
C GLN A 133 -0.81 31.88 -2.05
N GLU A 134 -1.33 31.50 -3.21
CA GLU A 134 -1.69 32.44 -4.28
C GLU A 134 -2.91 33.30 -3.93
N ARG A 135 -3.95 32.70 -3.32
CA ARG A 135 -5.20 33.43 -3.02
C ARG A 135 -5.10 34.28 -1.76
N ARG A 136 -4.42 33.77 -0.73
CA ARG A 136 -4.36 34.38 0.61
C ARG A 136 -3.01 34.07 1.29
N PRO A 137 -1.91 34.71 0.84
CA PRO A 137 -0.57 34.49 1.39
C PRO A 137 -0.45 34.81 2.88
N GLU A 138 -1.28 35.72 3.40
CA GLU A 138 -1.27 36.15 4.81
C GLU A 138 -2.42 35.55 5.64
N ALA A 139 -2.99 34.42 5.23
CA ALA A 139 -4.06 33.77 5.99
C ALA A 139 -3.59 33.35 7.39
N SER A 140 -4.39 33.70 8.40
CA SER A 140 -4.19 33.21 9.77
C SER A 140 -4.44 31.69 9.87
N LYS A 141 -3.91 31.04 10.92
CA LYS A 141 -4.05 29.58 11.14
C LYS A 141 -5.51 29.09 11.08
N GLY A 142 -6.46 29.87 11.61
CA GLY A 142 -7.88 29.52 11.55
C GLY A 142 -8.46 29.61 10.14
N GLN A 143 -8.08 30.64 9.38
CA GLN A 143 -8.49 30.81 7.99
C GLN A 143 -7.92 29.72 7.07
N LEU A 144 -6.70 29.24 7.34
CA LEU A 144 -6.08 28.16 6.59
C LEU A 144 -6.91 26.87 6.62
N ALA A 145 -7.51 26.51 7.75
CA ALA A 145 -8.34 25.31 7.84
C ALA A 145 -9.58 25.40 6.93
N THR A 146 -10.28 26.54 6.97
CA THR A 146 -11.44 26.82 6.11
C THR A 146 -11.05 26.85 4.63
N LEU A 147 -9.95 27.53 4.28
CA LEU A 147 -9.44 27.60 2.91
C LEU A 147 -9.03 26.24 2.37
N ARG A 148 -8.34 25.41 3.19
CA ARG A 148 -8.00 24.02 2.82
C ARG A 148 -9.24 23.24 2.46
N GLY A 149 -10.29 23.30 3.29
CA GLY A 149 -11.55 22.63 3.01
C GLY A 149 -12.21 23.07 1.70
N HIS A 150 -12.29 24.39 1.45
CA HIS A 150 -12.84 24.93 0.21
C HIS A 150 -12.03 24.53 -1.02
N ILE A 151 -10.72 24.77 -1.00
CA ILE A 151 -9.84 24.48 -2.14
C ILE A 151 -9.80 22.99 -2.41
N THR A 152 -9.84 22.13 -1.38
CA THR A 152 -9.89 20.68 -1.60
C THR A 152 -11.15 20.30 -2.39
N ARG A 153 -12.33 20.86 -2.05
CA ARG A 153 -13.58 20.58 -2.81
C ARG A 153 -13.52 21.07 -4.25
N GLU A 154 -12.90 22.22 -4.49
CA GLU A 154 -12.67 22.73 -5.86
C GLU A 154 -11.77 21.77 -6.65
N LEU A 155 -10.62 21.38 -6.07
CA LEU A 155 -9.70 20.42 -6.68
C LEU A 155 -10.37 19.08 -6.97
N LEU A 156 -11.23 18.59 -6.08
CA LEU A 156 -12.00 17.36 -6.33
C LEU A 156 -12.96 17.48 -7.48
N THR A 157 -13.62 18.63 -7.62
CA THR A 157 -14.51 18.88 -8.76
C THR A 157 -13.72 18.86 -10.07
N GLU A 158 -12.50 19.37 -10.06
CA GLU A 158 -11.59 19.31 -11.22
C GLU A 158 -11.09 17.89 -11.53
N LEU A 159 -10.86 17.06 -10.50
CA LEU A 159 -10.39 15.68 -10.64
C LEU A 159 -11.50 14.67 -10.91
N GLU A 160 -12.76 14.99 -10.60
CA GLU A 160 -13.88 14.05 -10.67
C GLU A 160 -14.08 13.48 -12.08
N HIS A 161 -13.86 14.30 -13.12
CA HIS A 161 -13.91 13.85 -14.50
C HIS A 161 -12.85 12.77 -14.78
N ASP A 162 -11.62 13.02 -14.35
CA ASP A 162 -10.46 12.20 -14.64
C ASP A 162 -10.50 10.90 -13.82
N LEU A 163 -10.89 10.97 -12.54
CA LEU A 163 -11.07 9.81 -11.66
C LEU A 163 -12.21 8.89 -12.13
N ARG A 164 -13.29 9.46 -12.70
CA ARG A 164 -14.40 8.67 -13.26
C ARG A 164 -14.05 7.99 -14.58
N ALA A 165 -13.17 8.58 -15.38
CA ALA A 165 -12.71 7.96 -16.62
C ALA A 165 -11.95 6.67 -16.30
N THR A 166 -11.04 6.72 -15.32
CA THR A 166 -10.28 5.54 -14.86
C THR A 166 -11.19 4.39 -14.40
N HIS A 167 -12.23 4.68 -13.60
CA HIS A 167 -13.17 3.66 -13.14
C HIS A 167 -14.04 3.03 -14.24
N ARG A 168 -14.18 3.69 -15.41
CA ARG A 168 -15.05 3.24 -16.49
C ARG A 168 -14.39 2.14 -17.34
N ASP A 169 -13.06 2.22 -17.51
CA ASP A 169 -12.29 1.23 -18.27
C ASP A 169 -12.23 -0.13 -17.56
N ASP A 170 -12.24 -0.13 -16.21
CA ASP A 170 -12.33 -1.36 -15.42
C ASP A 170 -13.67 -2.10 -15.62
N ALA A 171 -14.77 -1.36 -15.83
CA ALA A 171 -16.10 -1.94 -16.04
C ALA A 171 -16.31 -2.45 -17.48
N GLN A 172 -15.57 -1.90 -18.45
CA GLN A 172 -15.69 -2.27 -19.86
C GLN A 172 -14.87 -3.53 -20.21
N THR A 173 -13.79 -3.80 -19.47
CA THR A 173 -12.92 -4.97 -19.65
C THR A 173 -13.51 -6.27 -19.07
N ALA A 174 -14.58 -6.17 -18.28
CA ALA A 174 -15.25 -7.29 -17.63
C ALA A 174 -16.43 -7.91 -18.43
N ARG A 175 -16.55 -7.63 -19.74
CA ARG A 175 -17.58 -8.15 -20.65
C ARG A 175 -16.95 -8.93 -21.80
#